data_AF-R4FP07-F1
#
_entry.id   AF-R4FP07-F1
#
_cell.length_a   1.000
_cell.length_b   1.000
_cell.length_c   1.000
_cell.angle_alpha   90.00
_cell.angle_beta   90.00
_cell.angle_gamma   90.00
#
_symmetry.space_group_name_H-M   'P 1'
#
loop_
_entity.id
_entity.type
_entity.pdbx_description
1 polymer ?
#
loop_
_entity_poly.entity_id
_entity_poly.type
_entity_poly.pdbx_seq_one_letter_code
_entity_poly.pdbx_strand_id
1 'polypeptide(L)'
;MFTFLLIFTAVLGIFPSQGFYQVPLYKIHKEPREVNDLRRELKEFKSSFWKYKLLKKTGRETLRNAFNDITNRYNRENSTTYRKDGRPLVIVYGTGQIQGQMSLDVLKIGDIEVKNQKFGEAIRETSFPFDTSITDGILGLAFPSMAENEAVPPFQNMLKQGLLEEPIFSFYLNRNMDDELGGEIVFGGMDTTLFDENSLHPIPLSRKGYWEFLMKNITTTANGGRSWCNNGCSAIADTGTSLIVGPENDITNIWKTINAEVKDDLGFVPCNKLESLPPITFNINGRAYTLEAKDYIIKMVEDKKPTCFVGFSTLPESLQRQSFWILGDVFLGKYYTVFNVKN
;
A
#
# COMPACT_ATOMS: atom_id res chain seq x y z
N MET A 1 -4.95 -14.90 22.49
CA MET A 1 -4.11 -15.49 21.43
C MET A 1 -4.47 -14.80 20.14
N PHE A 2 -3.73 -13.75 19.81
CA PHE A 2 -4.20 -12.66 18.95
C PHE A 2 -3.05 -12.22 18.00
N THR A 3 -3.39 -11.85 16.78
CA THR A 3 -2.51 -11.35 15.72
C THR A 3 -2.11 -9.89 16.00
N PHE A 4 -0.97 -9.43 15.46
CA PHE A 4 -0.25 -8.25 15.94
C PHE A 4 -0.23 -7.06 14.96
N LEU A 5 0.21 -5.91 15.49
CA LEU A 5 0.62 -4.70 14.77
C LEU A 5 -0.21 -4.30 13.54
N LEU A 6 -1.53 -4.21 13.74
CA LEU A 6 -2.43 -3.54 12.81
C LEU A 6 -2.66 -2.11 13.33
N ILE A 7 -1.97 -1.14 12.71
CA ILE A 7 -2.46 0.24 12.66
C ILE A 7 -3.22 0.36 11.36
N PHE A 8 -4.51 0.65 11.43
CA PHE A 8 -5.30 1.06 10.27
C PHE A 8 -6.02 2.36 10.56
N THR A 9 -5.72 3.37 9.76
CA THR A 9 -6.76 4.28 9.28
C THR A 9 -7.52 3.53 8.19
N ALA A 10 -8.86 3.54 8.21
CA ALA A 10 -9.67 2.72 7.32
C ALA A 10 -9.57 3.18 5.85
N VAL A 11 -8.58 2.67 5.12
CA VAL A 11 -8.54 2.73 3.65
C VAL A 11 -9.72 1.95 3.10
N LEU A 12 -10.28 2.46 2.01
CA LEU A 12 -11.38 1.84 1.28
C LEU A 12 -10.82 0.57 0.61
N GLY A 13 -10.92 -0.57 1.29
CA GLY A 13 -10.30 -1.84 0.89
C GLY A 13 -10.96 -2.48 -0.32
N ILE A 14 -10.89 -1.84 -1.49
CA ILE A 14 -11.60 -2.26 -2.69
C ILE A 14 -11.03 -3.57 -3.24
N PHE A 15 -9.71 -3.74 -3.15
CA PHE A 15 -9.05 -5.03 -3.17
C PHE A 15 -7.99 -5.09 -2.06
N PRO A 16 -7.68 -6.26 -1.48
CA PRO A 16 -6.41 -6.45 -0.79
C PRO A 16 -5.28 -6.29 -1.81
N SER A 17 -4.15 -5.71 -1.40
CA SER A 17 -2.93 -5.84 -2.18
C SER A 17 -2.45 -7.29 -2.13
N GLN A 18 -2.51 -7.99 -3.27
CA GLN A 18 -1.54 -9.07 -3.53
C GLN A 18 -0.21 -8.37 -3.83
N GLY A 19 0.44 -7.90 -2.75
CA GLY A 19 1.44 -6.84 -2.80
C GLY A 19 2.67 -7.20 -3.62
N PHE A 20 2.65 -6.83 -4.91
CA PHE A 20 3.81 -6.93 -5.80
C PHE A 20 4.98 -6.04 -5.36
N TYR A 21 4.71 -5.03 -4.52
CA TYR A 21 5.71 -4.11 -3.98
C TYR A 21 5.87 -4.34 -2.49
N GLN A 22 6.83 -5.20 -2.14
CA GLN A 22 7.29 -5.34 -0.77
C GLN A 22 8.30 -4.23 -0.47
N VAL A 23 7.94 -3.34 0.45
CA VAL A 23 8.91 -2.47 1.14
C VAL A 23 9.31 -3.17 2.45
N PRO A 24 10.38 -3.99 2.48
CA PRO A 24 10.92 -4.45 3.74
C PRO A 24 11.34 -3.24 4.58
N LEU A 25 10.89 -3.15 5.84
CA LEU A 25 11.15 -2.02 6.76
C LEU A 25 12.63 -1.91 7.21
N TYR A 26 13.55 -2.51 6.45
CA TYR A 26 14.99 -2.65 6.72
C TYR A 26 15.84 -1.59 5.99
N LYS A 27 15.30 -0.40 5.74
CA LYS A 27 16.12 0.79 5.45
C LYS A 27 15.42 2.08 5.88
N ILE A 28 15.73 2.49 7.12
CA ILE A 28 15.80 3.90 7.48
C ILE A 28 17.30 4.17 7.63
N HIS A 29 17.84 5.12 6.86
CA HIS A 29 19.23 5.57 6.98
C HIS A 29 19.24 7.05 7.31
N LYS A 30 20.17 7.45 8.18
CA LYS A 30 20.26 8.82 8.71
C LYS A 30 21.47 9.61 8.19
N GLU A 31 22.34 8.96 7.42
CA GLU A 31 23.53 9.57 6.78
C GLU A 31 23.82 8.86 5.45
N PRO A 32 24.31 9.57 4.42
CA PRO A 32 24.79 8.95 3.18
C PRO A 32 26.12 8.20 3.43
N ARG A 33 26.28 7.00 2.86
CA ARG A 33 27.52 6.21 2.96
C ARG A 33 27.91 5.56 1.63
N GLU A 34 29.21 5.35 1.47
CA GLU A 34 29.82 4.93 0.21
C GLU A 34 29.50 3.48 -0.19
N VAL A 35 29.54 3.23 -1.50
CA VAL A 35 29.13 2.01 -2.22
C VAL A 35 29.86 0.71 -1.79
N ASN A 36 30.90 0.80 -0.94
CA ASN A 36 31.81 -0.31 -0.67
C ASN A 36 31.36 -1.29 0.44
N ASP A 37 30.59 -0.87 1.46
CA ASP A 37 30.23 -1.76 2.59
C ASP A 37 29.21 -2.86 2.20
N LEU A 38 28.34 -2.61 1.21
CA LEU A 38 27.31 -3.54 0.71
C LEU A 38 27.84 -4.94 0.34
N ARG A 39 29.13 -5.06 -0.02
CA ARG A 39 29.74 -6.34 -0.42
C ARG A 39 30.12 -7.26 0.73
N ARG A 40 30.11 -6.79 1.99
CA ARG A 40 30.53 -7.59 3.15
C ARG A 40 29.38 -8.42 3.73
N GLU A 41 28.21 -7.84 3.89
CA GLU A 41 27.04 -8.49 4.54
C GLU A 41 26.41 -9.58 3.67
N LEU A 42 26.41 -9.41 2.34
CA LEU A 42 25.93 -10.39 1.35
C LEU A 42 26.62 -11.77 1.39
N LYS A 43 27.72 -11.93 2.14
CA LYS A 43 28.42 -13.22 2.28
C LYS A 43 27.90 -14.11 3.41
N GLU A 44 27.32 -13.57 4.48
CA GLU A 44 26.95 -14.37 5.65
C GLU A 44 25.58 -15.06 5.49
N PHE A 45 24.68 -14.46 4.71
CA PHE A 45 23.29 -14.91 4.56
C PHE A 45 23.11 -16.26 3.83
N LYS A 46 24.13 -16.76 3.11
CA LYS A 46 24.01 -17.95 2.25
C LYS A 46 24.21 -19.30 2.94
N SER A 47 24.40 -19.35 4.27
CA SER A 47 24.80 -20.57 4.99
C SER A 47 23.69 -21.28 5.80
N SER A 48 22.50 -20.69 5.93
CA SER A 48 21.57 -21.02 7.03
C SER A 48 20.26 -21.75 6.67
N PHE A 49 20.15 -22.35 5.48
CA PHE A 49 19.05 -23.28 5.16
C PHE A 49 19.45 -24.75 5.41
N TRP A 50 18.45 -25.62 5.66
CA TRP A 50 18.54 -27.08 5.94
C TRP A 50 18.75 -27.55 7.40
N LYS A 51 17.73 -27.34 8.24
CA LYS A 51 17.24 -28.21 9.36
C LYS A 51 16.01 -27.49 9.97
N TYR A 52 14.89 -28.12 10.33
CA TYR A 52 14.71 -29.39 11.05
C TYR A 52 13.56 -30.28 10.49
N LYS A 53 13.37 -31.46 11.10
CA LYS A 53 12.46 -32.54 10.64
C LYS A 53 11.64 -33.12 11.80
N LEU A 54 10.31 -33.19 11.62
CA LEU A 54 9.30 -34.03 12.33
C LEU A 54 9.44 -34.28 13.85
N LEU A 55 8.43 -33.80 14.60
CA LEU A 55 7.86 -34.51 15.75
C LEU A 55 6.33 -34.60 15.61
N LYS A 56 5.66 -35.51 16.35
CA LYS A 56 4.34 -36.05 15.97
C LYS A 56 3.45 -36.41 17.18
N LYS A 57 2.16 -36.05 17.13
CA LYS A 57 1.09 -36.27 18.14
C LYS A 57 1.29 -35.48 19.47
N THR A 58 0.31 -35.28 20.35
CA THR A 58 -1.10 -35.76 20.48
C THR A 58 -2.05 -34.63 20.93
N GLY A 59 -3.32 -34.61 20.49
CA GLY A 59 -4.38 -33.86 21.21
C GLY A 59 -5.58 -33.37 20.38
N ARG A 60 -6.70 -34.09 20.47
CA ARG A 60 -8.10 -33.77 20.07
C ARG A 60 -8.39 -32.52 19.19
N GLU A 61 -8.84 -32.82 17.98
CA GLU A 61 -9.99 -32.19 17.29
C GLU A 61 -10.08 -30.65 17.20
N THR A 62 -9.43 -30.11 16.17
CA THR A 62 -10.03 -29.04 15.35
C THR A 62 -9.69 -29.29 13.88
N LEU A 63 -10.67 -29.20 12.98
CA LEU A 63 -10.47 -29.32 11.53
C LEU A 63 -9.92 -28.01 10.95
N ARG A 64 -8.64 -27.72 11.23
CA ARG A 64 -7.85 -26.80 10.39
C ARG A 64 -7.10 -27.65 9.36
N ASN A 65 -7.48 -27.51 8.09
CA ASN A 65 -6.76 -28.13 6.98
C ASN A 65 -5.34 -27.54 6.87
N ALA A 66 -4.39 -28.37 6.45
CA ALA A 66 -2.97 -28.05 6.50
C ALA A 66 -2.51 -27.15 5.34
N PHE A 67 -2.66 -25.85 5.51
CA PHE A 67 -1.68 -24.87 5.04
C PHE A 67 -1.00 -24.23 6.26
N ASN A 68 0.24 -23.78 6.10
CA ASN A 68 1.12 -23.49 7.25
C ASN A 68 0.67 -22.25 8.04
N ASP A 69 1.08 -22.18 9.30
CA ASP A 69 0.92 -21.00 10.16
C ASP A 69 1.98 -19.96 9.74
N ILE A 70 1.67 -19.22 8.67
CA ILE A 70 2.62 -18.35 7.94
C ILE A 70 2.84 -17.00 8.64
N THR A 71 1.86 -16.52 9.42
CA THR A 71 1.88 -15.15 9.97
C THR A 71 2.56 -15.03 11.34
N ASN A 72 3.38 -13.99 11.51
CA ASN A 72 3.99 -13.63 12.78
C ASN A 72 2.94 -13.07 13.74
N ARG A 73 2.67 -13.81 14.82
CA ARG A 73 1.87 -13.33 15.95
C ARG A 73 2.80 -13.00 17.10
N TYR A 74 2.74 -11.76 17.57
CA TYR A 74 3.45 -11.34 18.78
C TYR A 74 2.81 -11.94 20.04
N ASN A 75 3.36 -11.65 21.22
CA ASN A 75 2.76 -12.07 22.48
C ASN A 75 2.88 -10.97 23.54
N ARG A 76 1.75 -10.49 24.08
CA ARG A 76 1.72 -9.40 25.06
C ARG A 76 2.36 -9.81 26.39
N GLU A 77 2.27 -11.10 26.73
CA GLU A 77 2.91 -11.68 27.92
C GLU A 77 4.44 -11.75 27.80
N ASN A 78 5.00 -11.57 26.58
CA ASN A 78 6.45 -11.49 26.35
C ASN A 78 6.97 -10.03 26.35
N SER A 79 6.09 -9.02 26.43
CA SER A 79 6.47 -7.61 26.39
C SER A 79 6.47 -6.98 27.79
N THR A 80 7.61 -6.43 28.19
CA THR A 80 7.76 -5.66 29.43
C THR A 80 7.27 -4.22 29.31
N THR A 81 7.00 -3.74 28.10
CA THR A 81 6.50 -2.39 27.80
C THR A 81 5.01 -2.35 27.42
N TYR A 82 4.37 -3.51 27.25
CA TYR A 82 2.94 -3.63 26.98
C TYR A 82 2.08 -2.96 28.06
N ARG A 83 1.04 -2.25 27.61
CA ARG A 83 0.01 -1.64 28.45
C ARG A 83 -1.37 -1.93 27.87
N LYS A 84 -2.27 -2.44 28.70
CA LYS A 84 -3.65 -2.73 28.33
C LYS A 84 -4.43 -1.45 28.05
N ASP A 85 -5.01 -1.34 26.86
CA ASP A 85 -6.18 -0.49 26.57
C ASP A 85 -7.45 -1.35 26.74
N GLY A 86 -7.58 -2.40 25.92
CA GLY A 86 -8.60 -3.43 26.06
C GLY A 86 -10.00 -3.02 25.61
N ARG A 87 -10.20 -1.81 25.04
CA ARG A 87 -11.42 -1.48 24.30
C ARG A 87 -11.57 -2.42 23.10
N PRO A 88 -12.78 -2.88 22.77
CA PRO A 88 -13.01 -3.73 21.60
C PRO A 88 -12.71 -2.96 20.31
N LEU A 89 -12.26 -3.70 19.29
CA LEU A 89 -12.00 -3.20 17.95
C LEU A 89 -12.76 -4.07 16.95
N VAL A 90 -13.39 -3.44 15.95
CA VAL A 90 -13.93 -4.12 14.77
C VAL A 90 -13.61 -3.25 13.57
N ILE A 91 -12.97 -3.81 12.55
CA ILE A 91 -12.70 -3.10 11.29
C ILE A 91 -13.22 -3.97 10.14
N VAL A 92 -13.96 -3.35 9.22
CA VAL A 92 -14.35 -3.96 7.94
C VAL A 92 -13.41 -3.40 6.87
N TYR A 93 -12.73 -4.27 6.14
CA TYR A 93 -11.79 -3.91 5.08
C TYR A 93 -12.24 -4.59 3.78
N GLY A 94 -13.08 -3.88 3.03
CA GLY A 94 -13.69 -4.42 1.81
C GLY A 94 -14.62 -5.58 2.10
N THR A 95 -14.30 -6.73 1.50
CA THR A 95 -14.95 -8.03 1.75
C THR A 95 -14.50 -8.70 3.05
N GLY A 96 -13.44 -8.20 3.68
CA GLY A 96 -12.87 -8.76 4.90
C GLY A 96 -13.34 -8.07 6.18
N GLN A 97 -13.23 -8.76 7.31
CA GLN A 97 -13.44 -8.20 8.64
C GLN A 97 -12.38 -8.71 9.63
N ILE A 98 -11.85 -7.81 10.46
CA ILE A 98 -11.17 -8.19 11.70
C ILE A 98 -12.01 -7.80 12.92
N GLN A 99 -11.93 -8.63 13.96
CA GLN A 99 -12.49 -8.37 15.28
C GLN A 99 -11.36 -8.52 16.29
N GLY A 100 -11.25 -7.60 17.25
CA GLY A 100 -10.12 -7.55 18.14
C GLY A 100 -10.25 -6.66 19.36
N GLN A 101 -9.11 -6.22 19.89
CA GLN A 101 -9.06 -5.23 20.98
C GLN A 101 -7.85 -4.31 20.83
N MET A 102 -7.97 -3.10 21.36
CA MET A 102 -6.89 -2.11 21.41
C MET A 102 -5.84 -2.51 22.44
N SER A 103 -4.57 -2.16 22.20
CA SER A 103 -3.48 -2.21 23.19
C SER A 103 -2.42 -1.14 22.91
N LEU A 104 -1.55 -0.89 23.89
CA LEU A 104 -0.40 0.00 23.77
C LEU A 104 0.89 -0.77 23.98
N ASP A 105 1.93 -0.41 23.24
CA ASP A 105 3.30 -0.88 23.47
C ASP A 105 4.31 0.12 22.89
N VAL A 106 5.58 -0.28 22.78
CA VAL A 106 6.60 0.36 21.96
C VAL A 106 6.55 -0.21 20.54
N LEU A 107 6.43 0.67 19.54
CA LEU A 107 6.59 0.33 18.13
C LEU A 107 8.02 0.67 17.70
N LYS A 108 8.77 -0.31 17.21
CA LYS A 108 10.10 -0.10 16.58
C LYS A 108 10.01 -0.25 15.06
N ILE A 109 10.53 0.72 14.31
CA ILE A 109 10.68 0.67 12.84
C ILE A 109 12.10 1.17 12.52
N GLY A 110 12.94 0.33 11.93
CA GLY A 110 14.38 0.63 11.84
C GLY A 110 14.94 0.98 13.22
N ASP A 111 15.60 2.13 13.34
CA ASP A 111 16.08 2.68 14.63
C ASP A 111 15.08 3.61 15.34
N ILE A 112 13.90 3.85 14.77
CA ILE A 112 12.86 4.70 15.38
C ILE A 112 12.07 3.90 16.43
N GLU A 113 12.06 4.39 17.67
CA GLU A 113 11.34 3.79 18.80
C GLU A 113 10.17 4.68 19.26
N VAL A 114 8.95 4.37 18.79
CA VAL A 114 7.72 5.12 19.09
C VAL A 114 7.06 4.57 20.35
N LYS A 115 7.12 5.32 21.45
CA LYS A 115 6.64 4.89 22.77
C LYS A 115 5.14 5.12 22.94
N ASN A 116 4.47 4.22 23.68
CA ASN A 116 3.03 4.27 23.96
C ASN A 116 2.15 4.29 22.69
N GLN A 117 2.58 3.62 21.62
CA GLN A 117 1.80 3.53 20.38
C GLN A 117 0.53 2.70 20.63
N LYS A 118 -0.65 3.26 20.32
CA LYS A 118 -1.92 2.51 20.28
C LYS A 118 -2.01 1.72 18.97
N PHE A 119 -2.45 0.47 19.03
CA PHE A 119 -2.74 -0.34 17.83
C PHE A 119 -3.79 -1.43 18.15
N GLY A 120 -4.28 -2.10 17.09
CA GLY A 120 -5.19 -3.22 17.20
C GLY A 120 -4.47 -4.56 17.30
N GLU A 121 -4.88 -5.39 18.26
CA GLU A 121 -4.62 -6.83 18.22
C GLU A 121 -5.84 -7.52 17.59
N ALA A 122 -5.68 -8.09 16.40
CA ALA A 122 -6.74 -8.85 15.74
C ALA A 122 -6.92 -10.22 16.42
N ILE A 123 -8.11 -10.46 16.96
CA ILE A 123 -8.46 -11.68 17.69
C ILE A 123 -9.05 -12.74 16.73
N ARG A 124 -9.75 -12.27 15.70
CA ARG A 124 -10.33 -13.05 14.61
C ARG A 124 -10.25 -12.24 13.32
N GLU A 125 -10.09 -12.94 12.21
CA GLU A 125 -10.08 -12.41 10.85
C GLU A 125 -10.91 -13.33 9.93
N THR A 126 -11.42 -12.79 8.83
CA THR A 126 -12.13 -13.57 7.80
C THR A 126 -11.14 -14.24 6.83
N SER A 127 -11.41 -15.47 6.41
CA SER A 127 -10.51 -16.21 5.50
C SER A 127 -10.14 -15.42 4.24
N PHE A 128 -11.11 -14.82 3.56
CA PHE A 128 -10.83 -13.80 2.56
C PHE A 128 -10.89 -12.41 3.20
N PRO A 129 -9.93 -11.50 2.93
CA PRO A 129 -8.73 -11.66 2.11
C PRO A 129 -7.50 -12.23 2.86
N PHE A 130 -7.59 -12.40 4.18
CA PHE A 130 -6.40 -12.50 5.04
C PHE A 130 -5.62 -13.82 4.90
N ASP A 131 -6.26 -14.97 4.66
CA ASP A 131 -5.58 -16.26 4.39
C ASP A 131 -4.73 -16.23 3.10
N THR A 132 -4.98 -15.26 2.21
CA THR A 132 -4.20 -15.05 0.97
C THR A 132 -3.20 -13.90 1.06
N SER A 133 -3.08 -13.23 2.21
CA SER A 133 -2.11 -12.14 2.39
C SER A 133 -0.71 -12.66 2.68
N ILE A 134 0.28 -11.90 2.20
CA ILE A 134 1.71 -12.10 2.51
C ILE A 134 2.22 -11.13 3.60
N THR A 135 1.32 -10.36 4.22
CA THR A 135 1.63 -9.37 5.27
C THR A 135 0.99 -9.72 6.60
N ASP A 136 1.75 -9.68 7.69
CA ASP A 136 1.26 -9.95 9.05
C ASP A 136 0.29 -8.90 9.60
N GLY A 137 0.39 -7.66 9.09
CA GLY A 137 -0.34 -6.48 9.54
C GLY A 137 -0.03 -5.29 8.65
N ILE A 138 -0.66 -4.14 8.91
CA ILE A 138 -0.51 -2.91 8.13
C ILE A 138 -0.21 -1.71 9.05
N LEU A 139 0.48 -0.71 8.50
CA LEU A 139 0.88 0.52 9.16
C LEU A 139 0.15 1.74 8.54
N GLY A 140 -0.96 2.15 9.14
CA GLY A 140 -1.78 3.28 8.66
C GLY A 140 -1.11 4.64 8.88
N LEU A 141 -0.98 5.41 7.80
CA LEU A 141 -0.27 6.71 7.76
C LEU A 141 -1.17 7.91 7.38
N ALA A 142 -2.50 7.75 7.35
CA ALA A 142 -3.42 8.87 7.14
C ALA A 142 -3.62 9.70 8.43
N PHE A 143 -4.56 10.65 8.42
CA PHE A 143 -4.74 11.60 9.52
C PHE A 143 -5.49 10.98 10.72
N PRO A 144 -5.26 11.46 11.97
CA PRO A 144 -5.87 10.88 13.17
C PRO A 144 -7.40 10.85 13.19
N SER A 145 -8.07 11.69 12.38
CA SER A 145 -9.52 11.70 12.19
C SER A 145 -10.07 10.45 11.48
N MET A 146 -9.20 9.63 10.89
CA MET A 146 -9.54 8.37 10.23
C MET A 146 -9.18 7.13 11.07
N ALA A 147 -8.72 7.32 12.31
CA ALA A 147 -8.19 6.26 13.14
C ALA A 147 -9.22 5.76 14.17
N GLU A 148 -9.49 4.45 14.12
CA GLU A 148 -10.41 3.79 15.05
C GLU A 148 -10.00 3.95 16.51
N ASN A 149 -10.99 3.97 17.41
CA ASN A 149 -10.78 4.04 18.87
C ASN A 149 -9.85 5.19 19.33
N GLU A 150 -9.78 6.31 18.59
CA GLU A 150 -8.87 7.44 18.89
C GLU A 150 -7.40 6.97 19.03
N ALA A 151 -6.99 6.07 18.14
CA ALA A 151 -5.60 5.61 18.03
C ALA A 151 -4.76 6.64 17.26
N VAL A 152 -4.01 7.50 17.98
CA VAL A 152 -3.05 8.41 17.34
C VAL A 152 -2.08 7.56 16.49
N PRO A 153 -2.00 7.75 15.15
CA PRO A 153 -1.21 6.88 14.31
C PRO A 153 0.31 7.07 14.52
N PRO A 154 1.14 6.10 14.08
CA PRO A 154 2.58 6.09 14.28
C PRO A 154 3.26 7.38 13.87
N PHE A 155 2.93 7.92 12.69
CA PHE A 155 3.57 9.12 12.17
C PHE A 155 3.34 10.33 13.09
N GLN A 156 2.10 10.58 13.53
CA GLN A 156 1.81 11.70 14.43
C GLN A 156 2.40 11.49 15.84
N ASN A 157 2.60 10.23 16.28
CA ASN A 157 3.36 9.94 17.50
C ASN A 157 4.87 10.13 17.31
N MET A 158 5.46 9.82 16.15
CA MET A 158 6.86 10.12 15.83
C MET A 158 7.12 11.63 15.86
N LEU A 159 6.25 12.42 15.21
CA LEU A 159 6.29 13.88 15.26
C LEU A 159 6.18 14.42 16.70
N LYS A 160 5.19 13.93 17.46
CA LYS A 160 4.95 14.34 18.85
C LYS A 160 6.10 13.98 19.80
N GLN A 161 6.87 12.94 19.48
CA GLN A 161 8.03 12.49 20.26
C GLN A 161 9.36 13.07 19.75
N GLY A 162 9.36 13.91 18.70
CA GLY A 162 10.57 14.53 18.16
C GLY A 162 11.53 13.54 17.50
N LEU A 163 11.02 12.44 16.94
CA LEU A 163 11.82 11.34 16.40
C LEU A 163 12.25 11.54 14.93
N LEU A 164 11.72 12.56 14.26
CA LEU A 164 11.92 12.86 12.83
C LEU A 164 12.58 14.23 12.66
N GLU A 165 13.33 14.42 11.58
CA GLU A 165 14.00 15.68 11.26
C GLU A 165 13.04 16.65 10.55
N GLU A 166 12.39 16.23 9.47
CA GLU A 166 11.29 16.96 8.83
C GLU A 166 9.92 16.29 9.06
N PRO A 167 8.79 17.01 8.97
CA PRO A 167 7.46 16.49 9.23
C PRO A 167 6.84 15.80 8.00
N ILE A 168 7.65 14.96 7.36
CA ILE A 168 7.34 14.25 6.11
C ILE A 168 7.60 12.74 6.23
N PHE A 169 6.99 11.98 5.33
CA PHE A 169 7.47 10.66 4.93
C PHE A 169 7.39 10.54 3.41
N SER A 170 8.14 9.63 2.81
CA SER A 170 8.11 9.40 1.36
C SER A 170 8.13 7.93 0.99
N PHE A 171 7.70 7.64 -0.24
CA PHE A 171 7.65 6.30 -0.81
C PHE A 171 8.30 6.26 -2.20
N TYR A 172 9.08 5.20 -2.39
CA TYR A 172 9.46 4.65 -3.69
C TYR A 172 8.93 3.21 -3.76
N LEU A 173 8.22 2.86 -4.84
CA LEU A 173 7.74 1.50 -5.09
C LEU A 173 8.39 1.01 -6.39
N ASN A 174 9.27 0.00 -6.31
CA ASN A 174 10.01 -0.47 -7.46
C ASN A 174 9.12 -1.33 -8.37
N ARG A 175 8.86 -0.82 -9.57
CA ARG A 175 7.98 -1.48 -10.53
C ARG A 175 8.58 -2.67 -11.28
N ASN A 176 9.85 -2.99 -11.03
CA ASN A 176 10.49 -4.18 -11.57
C ASN A 176 10.32 -5.37 -10.62
N MET A 177 9.49 -6.34 -11.02
CA MET A 177 9.24 -7.56 -10.24
C MET A 177 10.42 -8.54 -10.20
N ASP A 178 11.45 -8.33 -11.02
CA ASP A 178 12.66 -9.16 -11.05
C ASP A 178 13.77 -8.67 -10.09
N ASP A 179 13.59 -7.51 -9.43
CA ASP A 179 14.57 -6.95 -8.48
C ASP A 179 14.34 -7.41 -7.02
N GLU A 180 15.42 -7.56 -6.26
CA GLU A 180 15.36 -7.92 -4.82
C GLU A 180 14.79 -6.79 -3.92
N LEU A 181 14.79 -5.54 -4.40
CA LEU A 181 14.28 -4.37 -3.67
C LEU A 181 12.94 -3.91 -4.26
N GLY A 182 11.83 -4.28 -3.63
CA GLY A 182 10.48 -3.89 -4.05
C GLY A 182 10.09 -2.43 -3.74
N GLY A 183 10.91 -1.69 -2.98
CA GLY A 183 10.72 -0.26 -2.72
C GLY A 183 11.37 0.22 -1.42
N GLU A 184 11.11 1.47 -1.06
CA GLU A 184 11.58 2.15 0.15
C GLU A 184 10.48 3.02 0.77
N ILE A 185 10.49 3.15 2.11
CA ILE A 185 9.75 4.16 2.86
C ILE A 185 10.72 4.94 3.77
N VAL A 186 10.79 6.26 3.59
CA VAL A 186 11.62 7.13 4.44
C VAL A 186 10.72 7.89 5.41
N PHE A 187 11.02 7.81 6.71
CA PHE A 187 10.38 8.65 7.73
C PHE A 187 11.29 9.81 8.11
N GLY A 188 10.77 11.04 8.02
CA GLY A 188 11.49 12.26 8.41
C GLY A 188 12.40 12.86 7.35
N GLY A 189 12.38 12.34 6.12
CA GLY A 189 13.24 12.75 5.01
C GLY A 189 12.75 12.20 3.66
N MET A 190 13.63 12.19 2.65
CA MET A 190 13.43 11.58 1.33
C MET A 190 14.77 11.21 0.71
N ASP A 191 14.84 10.16 -0.12
CA ASP A 191 16.04 9.79 -0.88
C ASP A 191 16.06 10.48 -2.25
N THR A 192 16.80 11.59 -2.33
CA THR A 192 16.98 12.40 -3.55
C THR A 192 17.85 11.73 -4.62
N THR A 193 18.34 10.50 -4.42
CA THR A 193 18.99 9.71 -5.49
C THR A 193 17.99 9.00 -6.40
N LEU A 194 16.72 8.88 -5.98
CA LEU A 194 15.67 8.15 -6.70
C LEU A 194 14.81 9.03 -7.64
N PHE A 195 15.01 10.35 -7.63
CA PHE A 195 14.29 11.31 -8.47
C PHE A 195 15.07 12.64 -8.60
N ASP A 196 14.75 13.47 -9.60
CA ASP A 196 15.27 14.85 -9.66
C ASP A 196 14.52 15.74 -8.65
N GLU A 197 15.22 16.26 -7.64
CA GLU A 197 14.63 17.13 -6.60
C GLU A 197 13.93 18.37 -7.19
N ASN A 198 14.46 18.94 -8.27
CA ASN A 198 13.88 20.09 -8.97
C ASN A 198 12.53 19.75 -9.65
N SER A 199 12.25 18.46 -9.85
CA SER A 199 10.99 17.98 -10.40
C SER A 199 9.86 17.90 -9.37
N LEU A 200 10.14 18.06 -8.06
CA LEU A 200 9.10 18.05 -7.02
C LEU A 200 8.02 19.11 -7.29
N HIS A 201 6.78 18.73 -6.99
CA HIS A 201 5.61 19.55 -7.27
C HIS A 201 4.62 19.47 -6.11
N PRO A 202 4.56 20.48 -5.23
CA PRO A 202 3.60 20.52 -4.15
C PRO A 202 2.16 20.47 -4.66
N ILE A 203 1.35 19.60 -4.07
CA ILE A 203 -0.09 19.46 -4.34
C ILE A 203 -0.80 19.72 -3.00
N PRO A 204 -1.62 20.78 -2.87
CA PRO A 204 -2.29 21.07 -1.62
C PRO A 204 -3.42 20.06 -1.36
N LEU A 205 -3.57 19.65 -0.10
CA LEU A 205 -4.65 18.74 0.30
C LEU A 205 -6.02 19.44 0.25
N SER A 206 -7.01 18.76 -0.33
CA SER A 206 -8.42 19.22 -0.33
C SER A 206 -9.02 19.12 1.07
N ARG A 207 -8.66 18.06 1.81
CA ARG A 207 -9.19 17.73 3.13
C ARG A 207 -8.19 16.89 3.91
N LYS A 208 -7.85 17.31 5.14
CA LYS A 208 -7.01 16.50 6.04
C LYS A 208 -7.87 15.38 6.65
N GLY A 209 -7.68 14.16 6.16
CA GLY A 209 -8.42 12.95 6.53
C GLY A 209 -7.73 11.73 5.93
N TYR A 210 -7.98 11.49 4.64
CA TYR A 210 -7.05 10.78 3.78
C TYR A 210 -5.94 11.74 3.29
N TRP A 211 -5.02 11.22 2.48
CA TRP A 211 -4.11 12.03 1.65
C TRP A 211 -4.83 12.50 0.40
N GLU A 212 -5.85 13.33 0.61
CA GLU A 212 -6.86 13.76 -0.37
C GLU A 212 -6.47 15.10 -1.02
N PHE A 213 -6.57 15.20 -2.35
CA PHE A 213 -6.31 16.41 -3.14
C PHE A 213 -7.26 16.53 -4.34
N LEU A 214 -7.22 17.68 -5.04
CA LEU A 214 -8.05 17.90 -6.23
C LEU A 214 -7.32 17.56 -7.53
N MET A 215 -7.98 16.79 -8.38
CA MET A 215 -7.59 16.51 -9.76
C MET A 215 -8.54 17.26 -10.72
N LYS A 216 -7.98 17.85 -11.78
CA LYS A 216 -8.74 18.67 -12.75
C LYS A 216 -9.56 17.81 -13.71
N ASN A 217 -8.92 16.80 -14.29
CA ASN A 217 -9.47 15.79 -15.20
C ASN A 217 -8.39 14.74 -15.51
N ILE A 218 -8.82 13.60 -16.05
CA ILE A 218 -7.94 12.59 -16.68
C ILE A 218 -8.15 12.67 -18.19
N THR A 219 -7.09 12.66 -18.98
CA THR A 219 -7.13 12.84 -20.45
C THR A 219 -6.31 11.79 -21.19
N THR A 220 -6.66 11.53 -22.45
CA THR A 220 -5.82 10.76 -23.38
C THR A 220 -5.94 11.31 -24.81
N THR A 221 -4.91 11.09 -25.62
CA THR A 221 -4.88 11.39 -27.06
C THR A 221 -5.69 10.39 -27.91
N ALA A 222 -6.12 9.27 -27.31
CA ALA A 222 -6.87 8.20 -27.97
C ALA A 222 -8.12 8.69 -28.72
N ASN A 223 -8.42 8.10 -29.87
CA ASN A 223 -9.70 8.25 -30.58
C ASN A 223 -10.13 9.71 -30.83
N GLY A 224 -9.17 10.59 -31.12
CA GLY A 224 -9.38 12.03 -31.35
C GLY A 224 -9.39 12.89 -30.07
N GLY A 225 -9.06 12.30 -28.93
CA GLY A 225 -9.11 12.92 -27.60
C GLY A 225 -10.26 12.38 -26.76
N ARG A 226 -9.96 11.95 -25.52
CA ARG A 226 -10.96 11.61 -24.49
C ARG A 226 -10.57 12.22 -23.15
N SER A 227 -11.59 12.52 -22.33
CA SER A 227 -11.42 13.16 -21.03
C SER A 227 -12.51 12.69 -20.05
N TRP A 228 -12.09 12.42 -18.81
CA TRP A 228 -12.86 11.90 -17.68
C TRP A 228 -12.65 12.78 -16.45
N CYS A 229 -13.46 12.67 -15.39
CA CYS A 229 -13.38 13.61 -14.25
C CYS A 229 -13.52 15.10 -14.73
N ASN A 230 -14.33 15.35 -15.76
CA ASN A 230 -14.33 16.63 -16.50
C ASN A 230 -14.73 17.88 -15.70
N ASN A 231 -15.41 17.71 -14.57
CA ASN A 231 -15.83 18.80 -13.68
C ASN A 231 -14.84 19.01 -12.51
N GLY A 232 -13.67 18.37 -12.56
CA GLY A 232 -12.84 18.10 -11.39
C GLY A 232 -13.35 16.91 -10.58
N CYS A 233 -12.46 16.31 -9.80
CA CYS A 233 -12.76 15.25 -8.86
C CYS A 233 -11.76 15.26 -7.68
N SER A 234 -12.15 14.62 -6.59
CA SER A 234 -11.23 14.32 -5.49
C SER A 234 -10.36 13.12 -5.87
N ALA A 235 -9.11 13.10 -5.41
CA ALA A 235 -8.18 11.99 -5.58
C ALA A 235 -7.42 11.73 -4.27
N ILE A 236 -7.19 10.47 -3.94
CA ILE A 236 -6.45 10.03 -2.75
C ILE A 236 -5.18 9.32 -3.21
N ALA A 237 -4.02 9.73 -2.69
CA ALA A 237 -2.80 8.93 -2.80
C ALA A 237 -2.81 7.84 -1.71
N ASP A 238 -2.72 6.57 -2.11
CA ASP A 238 -2.96 5.44 -1.22
C ASP A 238 -2.07 4.23 -1.53
N THR A 239 -1.08 3.97 -0.68
CA THR A 239 -0.20 2.78 -0.74
C THR A 239 -0.87 1.51 -0.17
N GLY A 240 -2.14 1.56 0.21
CA GLY A 240 -2.94 0.40 0.60
C GLY A 240 -3.68 -0.27 -0.56
N THR A 241 -3.77 0.41 -1.71
CA THR A 241 -4.49 -0.06 -2.91
C THR A 241 -3.52 -0.20 -4.08
N SER A 242 -3.48 -1.36 -4.75
CA SER A 242 -2.50 -1.57 -5.83
C SER A 242 -2.92 -1.04 -7.20
N LEU A 243 -4.21 -0.87 -7.47
CA LEU A 243 -4.74 -0.39 -8.75
C LEU A 243 -5.13 1.10 -8.69
N ILE A 244 -5.33 1.72 -9.86
CA ILE A 244 -6.02 3.01 -9.93
C ILE A 244 -7.52 2.73 -9.89
N VAL A 245 -8.22 3.27 -8.89
CA VAL A 245 -9.65 3.02 -8.70
C VAL A 245 -10.44 4.29 -8.93
N GLY A 246 -11.59 4.19 -9.61
CA GLY A 246 -12.42 5.36 -9.92
C GLY A 246 -13.88 5.01 -10.23
N PRO A 247 -14.72 6.02 -10.54
CA PRO A 247 -16.14 5.82 -10.81
C PRO A 247 -16.37 4.89 -11.99
N GLU A 248 -17.31 3.95 -11.84
CA GLU A 248 -17.55 2.83 -12.76
C GLU A 248 -17.69 3.27 -14.23
N ASN A 249 -18.45 4.35 -14.48
CA ASN A 249 -18.62 4.91 -15.82
C ASN A 249 -17.29 5.35 -16.46
N ASP A 250 -16.44 6.03 -15.70
CA ASP A 250 -15.18 6.58 -16.24
C ASP A 250 -14.19 5.44 -16.50
N ILE A 251 -14.06 4.49 -15.57
CA ILE A 251 -13.24 3.27 -15.73
C ILE A 251 -13.72 2.43 -16.93
N THR A 252 -15.02 2.18 -17.03
CA THR A 252 -15.63 1.46 -18.17
C THR A 252 -15.36 2.15 -19.50
N ASN A 253 -15.36 3.50 -19.52
CA ASN A 253 -15.05 4.26 -20.73
C ASN A 253 -13.54 4.32 -21.02
N ILE A 254 -12.66 4.19 -20.02
CA ILE A 254 -11.21 3.95 -20.20
C ILE A 254 -10.99 2.58 -20.85
N TRP A 255 -11.55 1.50 -20.29
CA TRP A 255 -11.46 0.13 -20.85
C TRP A 255 -11.94 0.08 -22.31
N LYS A 256 -13.11 0.67 -22.62
CA LYS A 256 -13.60 0.80 -24.00
C LYS A 256 -12.65 1.59 -24.90
N THR A 257 -12.05 2.67 -24.40
CA THR A 257 -11.14 3.53 -25.17
C THR A 257 -9.84 2.81 -25.58
N ILE A 258 -9.36 1.90 -24.75
CA ILE A 258 -8.16 1.09 -25.02
C ILE A 258 -8.47 -0.30 -25.62
N ASN A 259 -9.74 -0.59 -25.94
CA ASN A 259 -10.24 -1.87 -26.43
C ASN A 259 -9.90 -3.07 -25.51
N ALA A 260 -10.05 -2.88 -24.20
CA ALA A 260 -9.92 -3.96 -23.23
C ALA A 260 -11.17 -4.86 -23.19
N GLU A 261 -10.95 -6.17 -23.06
CA GLU A 261 -11.98 -7.14 -22.71
C GLU A 261 -12.23 -7.08 -21.19
N VAL A 262 -13.47 -7.02 -20.74
CA VAL A 262 -13.79 -6.91 -19.30
C VAL A 262 -14.31 -8.25 -18.78
N LYS A 263 -13.69 -8.75 -17.71
CA LYS A 263 -14.05 -9.99 -17.02
C LYS A 263 -13.79 -9.85 -15.53
N ASP A 264 -14.73 -10.30 -14.69
CA ASP A 264 -14.59 -10.31 -13.22
C ASP A 264 -14.12 -8.94 -12.66
N ASP A 265 -14.74 -7.85 -13.14
CA ASP A 265 -14.43 -6.43 -12.82
C ASP A 265 -12.97 -5.97 -13.07
N LEU A 266 -12.26 -6.70 -13.94
CA LEU A 266 -10.93 -6.36 -14.45
C LEU A 266 -10.93 -6.23 -15.98
N GLY A 267 -10.16 -5.27 -16.49
CA GLY A 267 -9.90 -5.13 -17.92
C GLY A 267 -8.67 -5.93 -18.36
N PHE A 268 -8.70 -6.54 -19.54
CA PHE A 268 -7.64 -7.35 -20.12
C PHE A 268 -7.29 -6.88 -21.53
N VAL A 269 -6.00 -6.95 -21.90
CA VAL A 269 -5.50 -6.54 -23.22
C VAL A 269 -4.50 -7.57 -23.77
N PRO A 270 -4.38 -7.74 -25.11
CA PRO A 270 -3.36 -8.61 -25.68
C PRO A 270 -1.93 -8.13 -25.34
N CYS A 271 -1.13 -8.99 -24.72
CA CYS A 271 0.24 -8.66 -24.29
C CYS A 271 1.22 -8.28 -25.43
N ASN A 272 0.83 -8.48 -26.70
CA ASN A 272 1.60 -8.05 -27.86
C ASN A 272 1.16 -6.68 -28.42
N LYS A 273 0.24 -5.96 -27.74
CA LYS A 273 -0.31 -4.68 -28.18
C LYS A 273 0.04 -3.48 -27.30
N LEU A 274 0.84 -3.63 -26.25
CA LEU A 274 1.13 -2.53 -25.29
C LEU A 274 1.58 -1.23 -25.99
N GLU A 275 2.49 -1.30 -26.96
CA GLU A 275 2.99 -0.12 -27.71
C GLU A 275 1.91 0.60 -28.54
N SER A 276 0.75 -0.03 -28.79
CA SER A 276 -0.40 0.58 -29.47
C SER A 276 -1.46 1.14 -28.51
N LEU A 277 -1.30 0.96 -27.20
CA LEU A 277 -2.22 1.50 -26.20
C LEU A 277 -1.84 2.96 -25.87
N PRO A 278 -2.82 3.86 -25.74
CA PRO A 278 -2.58 5.30 -25.66
C PRO A 278 -2.14 5.76 -24.25
N PRO A 279 -1.35 6.84 -24.12
CA PRO A 279 -1.01 7.41 -22.81
C PRO A 279 -2.28 7.89 -22.08
N ILE A 280 -2.29 7.75 -20.74
CA ILE A 280 -3.35 8.27 -19.87
C ILE A 280 -2.74 9.29 -18.90
N THR A 281 -3.22 10.52 -18.96
CA THR A 281 -2.65 11.68 -18.28
C THR A 281 -3.58 12.23 -17.22
N PHE A 282 -3.11 12.25 -15.97
CA PHE A 282 -3.80 12.78 -14.80
C PHE A 282 -3.36 14.25 -14.63
N ASN A 283 -4.31 15.20 -14.68
CA ASN A 283 -3.99 16.63 -14.61
C ASN A 283 -4.21 17.14 -13.18
N ILE A 284 -3.12 17.29 -12.42
CA ILE A 284 -3.14 17.53 -10.97
C ILE A 284 -2.37 18.82 -10.65
N ASN A 285 -3.01 19.73 -9.91
CA ASN A 285 -2.48 21.06 -9.57
C ASN A 285 -1.81 21.82 -10.74
N GLY A 286 -2.37 21.72 -11.96
CA GLY A 286 -1.84 22.38 -13.17
C GLY A 286 -0.70 21.65 -13.89
N ARG A 287 -0.18 20.53 -13.36
CA ARG A 287 0.82 19.67 -14.02
C ARG A 287 0.18 18.40 -14.58
N ALA A 288 0.70 17.93 -15.71
CA ALA A 288 0.33 16.66 -16.33
C ALA A 288 1.20 15.50 -15.78
N TYR A 289 0.54 14.42 -15.33
CA TYR A 289 1.17 13.17 -14.88
C TYR A 289 0.72 12.04 -15.80
N THR A 290 1.56 11.70 -16.78
CA THR A 290 1.26 10.69 -17.80
C THR A 290 1.74 9.29 -17.43
N LEU A 291 0.84 8.32 -17.52
CA LEU A 291 1.15 6.90 -17.55
C LEU A 291 1.15 6.42 -19.00
N GLU A 292 2.29 5.91 -19.46
CA GLU A 292 2.38 5.17 -20.72
C GLU A 292 1.78 3.76 -20.56
N ALA A 293 1.56 3.03 -21.65
CA ALA A 293 1.00 1.68 -21.61
C ALA A 293 1.74 0.73 -20.65
N LYS A 294 3.08 0.79 -20.60
CA LYS A 294 3.91 0.02 -19.64
C LYS A 294 3.71 0.43 -18.17
N ASP A 295 3.21 1.64 -17.93
CA ASP A 295 2.99 2.19 -16.59
C ASP A 295 1.56 1.90 -16.08
N TYR A 296 0.61 1.50 -16.93
CA TYR A 296 -0.74 1.12 -16.49
C TYR A 296 -1.21 -0.28 -16.92
N ILE A 297 -0.44 -1.04 -17.70
CA ILE A 297 -0.69 -2.47 -17.92
C ILE A 297 0.22 -3.29 -16.99
N ILE A 298 -0.38 -4.20 -16.22
CA ILE A 298 0.33 -5.16 -15.38
C ILE A 298 0.36 -6.50 -16.10
N LYS A 299 1.54 -7.14 -16.14
CA LYS A 299 1.79 -8.38 -16.87
C LYS A 299 2.20 -9.48 -15.89
N MET A 300 1.30 -10.44 -15.65
CA MET A 300 1.65 -11.70 -14.97
C MET A 300 2.03 -12.77 -15.98
N VAL A 301 2.77 -13.79 -15.54
CA VAL A 301 3.10 -14.97 -16.34
C VAL A 301 2.73 -16.22 -15.56
N GLU A 302 1.65 -16.89 -15.99
CA GLU A 302 1.13 -18.12 -15.40
C GLU A 302 1.27 -19.25 -16.43
N ASP A 303 1.84 -20.41 -16.04
CA ASP A 303 2.14 -21.52 -16.95
C ASP A 303 2.83 -21.11 -18.28
N LYS A 304 3.75 -20.14 -18.19
CA LYS A 304 4.49 -19.52 -19.31
C LYS A 304 3.62 -18.72 -20.30
N LYS A 305 2.34 -18.49 -20.00
CA LYS A 305 1.44 -17.61 -20.76
C LYS A 305 1.43 -16.22 -20.11
N PRO A 306 1.74 -15.15 -20.85
CA PRO A 306 1.64 -13.80 -20.34
C PRO A 306 0.17 -13.35 -20.36
N THR A 307 -0.34 -12.94 -19.20
CA THR A 307 -1.67 -12.34 -19.02
C THR A 307 -1.48 -10.87 -18.68
N CYS A 308 -2.05 -9.98 -19.50
CA CYS A 308 -1.92 -8.53 -19.34
C CYS A 308 -3.27 -7.93 -18.94
N PHE A 309 -3.33 -7.43 -17.72
CA PHE A 309 -4.50 -6.76 -17.18
C PHE A 309 -4.25 -5.25 -17.03
N VAL A 310 -5.33 -4.51 -17.11
CA VAL A 310 -5.35 -3.05 -17.02
C VAL A 310 -5.34 -2.68 -15.55
N GLY A 311 -4.38 -1.84 -15.14
CA GLY A 311 -4.18 -1.36 -13.77
C GLY A 311 -5.24 -0.37 -13.27
N PHE A 312 -6.47 -0.49 -13.78
CA PHE A 312 -7.63 0.32 -13.45
C PHE A 312 -8.78 -0.59 -13.00
N SER A 313 -9.49 -0.22 -11.93
CA SER A 313 -10.68 -0.93 -11.45
C SER A 313 -11.76 0.04 -10.95
N THR A 314 -12.96 -0.46 -10.71
CA THR A 314 -14.14 0.32 -10.35
C THR A 314 -14.25 0.52 -8.84
N LEU A 315 -14.88 1.62 -8.42
CA LEU A 315 -15.38 1.72 -7.04
C LEU A 315 -16.43 0.60 -6.81
N PRO A 316 -16.42 -0.06 -5.63
CA PRO A 316 -17.38 -1.12 -5.31
C PRO A 316 -18.79 -0.52 -5.16
N GLU A 317 -19.81 -1.37 -5.28
CA GLU A 317 -21.23 -0.97 -5.33
C GLU A 317 -21.64 0.05 -4.23
N SER A 318 -21.14 -0.13 -3.00
CA SER A 318 -21.40 0.77 -1.87
C SER A 318 -20.80 2.18 -2.01
N LEU A 319 -19.84 2.36 -2.92
CA LEU A 319 -19.10 3.60 -3.18
C LEU A 319 -19.31 4.16 -4.60
N GLN A 320 -19.92 3.41 -5.53
CA GLN A 320 -20.14 3.82 -6.94
C GLN A 320 -20.82 5.19 -7.12
N ARG A 321 -21.62 5.64 -6.15
CA ARG A 321 -22.27 6.96 -6.17
C ARG A 321 -21.34 8.14 -5.83
N GLN A 322 -20.07 7.87 -5.51
CA GLN A 322 -19.09 8.89 -5.14
C GLN A 322 -18.14 9.18 -6.31
N SER A 323 -17.67 10.43 -6.38
CA SER A 323 -16.87 10.96 -7.50
C SER A 323 -15.42 11.26 -7.08
N PHE A 324 -14.79 10.31 -6.40
CA PHE A 324 -13.36 10.36 -6.06
C PHE A 324 -12.57 9.26 -6.78
N TRP A 325 -11.26 9.39 -6.81
CA TRP A 325 -10.32 8.41 -7.33
C TRP A 325 -9.34 7.97 -6.24
N ILE A 326 -8.84 6.73 -6.33
CA ILE A 326 -7.70 6.24 -5.56
C ILE A 326 -6.54 6.06 -6.53
N LEU A 327 -5.45 6.78 -6.30
CA LEU A 327 -4.19 6.63 -7.03
C LEU A 327 -3.29 5.68 -6.23
N GLY A 328 -3.47 4.39 -6.52
CA GLY A 328 -2.73 3.30 -5.91
C GLY A 328 -1.34 3.06 -6.49
N ASP A 329 -0.74 1.91 -6.16
CA ASP A 329 0.65 1.55 -6.53
C ASP A 329 0.96 1.70 -8.03
N VAL A 330 -0.01 1.43 -8.92
CA VAL A 330 0.13 1.67 -10.38
C VAL A 330 0.47 3.12 -10.72
N PHE A 331 0.00 4.09 -9.93
CA PHE A 331 0.39 5.51 -10.07
C PHE A 331 1.61 5.83 -9.20
N LEU A 332 1.62 5.40 -7.93
CA LEU A 332 2.67 5.78 -6.96
C LEU A 332 4.05 5.17 -7.29
N GLY A 333 4.10 3.96 -7.86
CA GLY A 333 5.35 3.38 -8.37
C GLY A 333 5.87 4.04 -9.65
N LYS A 334 5.10 4.93 -10.29
CA LYS A 334 5.59 5.77 -11.39
C LYS A 334 6.17 7.10 -10.89
N TYR A 335 5.72 7.58 -9.73
CA TYR A 335 6.01 8.91 -9.21
C TYR A 335 6.43 8.85 -7.74
N TYR A 336 7.72 9.10 -7.47
CA TYR A 336 8.23 9.24 -6.11
C TYR A 336 7.36 10.23 -5.32
N THR A 337 6.76 9.78 -4.23
CA THR A 337 5.70 10.51 -3.54
C THR A 337 6.13 10.91 -2.15
N VAL A 338 6.09 12.22 -1.86
CA VAL A 338 6.39 12.80 -0.54
C VAL A 338 5.08 13.27 0.10
N PHE A 339 4.81 12.78 1.29
CA PHE A 339 3.64 13.10 2.11
C PHE A 339 4.05 14.07 3.21
N ASN A 340 3.48 15.29 3.20
CA ASN A 340 3.83 16.37 4.14
C ASN A 340 2.63 16.76 5.00
N VAL A 341 2.76 16.66 6.33
CA VAL A 341 1.64 17.00 7.26
C VAL A 341 1.53 18.50 7.52
N LYS A 342 2.66 19.23 7.43
CA LYS A 342 2.80 20.64 7.82
C LYS A 342 2.13 21.60 6.84
N ASN A 343 2.38 21.39 5.54
CA ASN A 343 1.90 22.25 4.45
C ASN A 343 0.73 21.56 3.74
#